data_AF-A0A959IHS8-F1
#
_entry.id   AF-A0A959IHS8-F1
#
_cell.length_a   1.000
_cell.length_b   1.000
_cell.length_c   1.000
_cell.angle_alpha   90.00
_cell.angle_beta   90.00
_cell.angle_gamma   90.00
#
_symmetry.space_group_name_H-M   'P 1'
#
loop_
_entity.id
_entity.type
_entity.pdbx_description
1 polymer ?
#
loop_
_entity_poly.entity_id
_entity_poly.type
_entity_poly.pdbx_seq_one_letter_code
_entity_poly.pdbx_strand_id
1 'polypeptide(L)'
;MTQKLQALAVGLILMSIGFSACTNDQLPEPMVLAVCDTLQTSYTSNVKEIIDRSCAYSGCHIDASIGNYLTYEGMLGRLKDGVIRSRVISLRSDPVKGMPPAYSPGDRPKELTQHELEIIQCWLDAGFPKE
;
A
#
# COMPACT_ATOMS: atom_id res chain seq x y z
N MET A 1 29.33 51.85 30.01
CA MET A 1 28.39 51.82 28.86
C MET A 1 28.43 50.48 28.09
N THR A 2 28.93 49.40 28.71
CA THR A 2 29.20 48.11 28.03
C THR A 2 28.17 47.01 28.37
N GLN A 3 27.56 47.02 29.56
CA GLN A 3 26.56 46.01 29.96
C GLN A 3 25.23 46.08 29.19
N LYS A 4 24.77 47.28 28.81
CA LYS A 4 23.53 47.43 28.02
C LYS A 4 23.69 46.99 26.56
N LEU A 5 24.91 47.02 26.03
CA LEU A 5 25.23 46.59 24.67
C LEU A 5 25.25 45.06 24.54
N GLN A 6 25.68 44.35 25.58
CA GLN A 6 25.67 42.88 25.61
C GLN A 6 24.25 42.31 25.72
N ALA A 7 23.35 42.95 26.49
CA ALA A 7 21.95 42.52 26.60
C ALA A 7 21.16 42.67 25.29
N LEU A 8 21.46 43.71 24.49
CA LEU A 8 20.84 43.90 23.17
C LEU A 8 21.33 42.87 22.14
N ALA A 9 22.61 42.48 22.19
CA ALA A 9 23.17 41.50 21.27
C ALA A 9 22.67 40.08 21.56
N VAL A 10 22.41 39.73 22.82
CA VAL A 10 21.88 38.41 23.21
C VAL A 10 20.38 38.28 22.89
N GLY A 11 19.61 39.37 22.99
CA GLY A 11 18.18 39.36 22.67
C GLY A 11 17.86 39.18 21.18
N LEU A 12 18.74 39.65 20.28
CA LEU A 12 18.50 39.60 18.84
C LEU A 12 18.88 38.25 18.19
N ILE A 13 19.72 37.45 18.86
CA ILE A 13 20.22 36.17 18.33
C ILE A 13 19.26 35.00 18.64
N LEU A 14 18.39 35.12 19.65
CA LEU A 14 17.46 34.07 20.05
C LEU A 14 16.16 33.99 19.22
N MET A 15 15.89 34.95 18.34
CA MET A 15 14.63 35.04 17.59
C MET A 15 14.78 34.62 16.11
N SER A 16 15.76 33.75 15.82
CA SER A 16 16.12 33.34 14.45
C SER A 16 15.93 31.85 14.17
N ILE A 17 15.49 31.07 15.16
CA ILE A 17 15.41 29.60 15.07
C ILE A 17 13.94 29.19 15.05
N GLY A 18 13.27 29.28 13.89
CA GLY A 18 11.84 28.95 13.83
C GLY A 18 11.22 28.64 12.47
N PHE A 19 11.96 28.66 11.36
CA PHE A 19 11.34 28.51 10.03
C PHE A 19 12.11 27.58 9.10
N SER A 20 12.23 26.29 9.41
CA SER A 20 12.64 25.31 8.39
C SER A 20 12.20 23.88 8.73
N ALA A 21 10.90 23.56 8.63
CA ALA A 21 10.47 22.17 8.44
C ALA A 21 9.00 22.05 8.00
N CYS A 22 8.53 22.86 7.05
CA CYS A 22 7.40 22.43 6.22
C CYS A 22 8.02 21.73 5.01
N THR A 23 8.17 20.41 5.09
CA THR A 23 8.42 19.63 3.87
C THR A 23 7.13 19.68 3.05
N ASN A 24 7.25 20.10 1.79
CA ASN A 24 6.15 20.04 0.84
C ASN A 24 6.11 18.61 0.31
N ASP A 25 5.69 17.68 1.16
CA ASP A 25 5.48 16.29 0.77
C ASP A 25 4.24 16.26 -0.14
N GLN A 26 4.45 16.52 -1.43
CA GLN A 26 3.51 16.08 -2.44
C GLN A 26 3.57 14.56 -2.48
N LEU A 27 2.64 13.94 -1.78
CA LEU A 27 2.24 12.57 -2.10
C LEU A 27 1.91 12.54 -3.60
N PRO A 28 2.49 11.62 -4.38
CA PRO A 28 2.09 11.43 -5.77
C PRO A 28 0.57 11.35 -5.83
N GLU A 29 -0.05 12.10 -6.74
CA GLU A 29 -1.49 11.97 -6.94
C GLU A 29 -1.82 10.50 -7.17
N PRO A 30 -2.86 9.96 -6.51
CA PRO A 30 -3.32 8.61 -6.77
C PRO A 30 -3.61 8.49 -8.26
N MET A 31 -2.80 7.70 -8.97
CA MET A 31 -3.03 7.42 -10.38
C MET A 31 -4.26 6.51 -10.45
N VAL A 32 -5.46 7.10 -10.43
CA VAL A 32 -6.68 6.36 -10.70
C VAL A 32 -6.60 5.95 -12.16
N LEU A 33 -6.45 4.64 -12.39
CA LEU A 33 -6.34 4.12 -13.74
C LEU A 33 -7.67 4.39 -14.46
N ALA A 34 -7.64 5.05 -15.61
CA ALA A 34 -8.85 5.33 -16.41
C ALA A 34 -9.65 4.05 -16.75
N VAL A 35 -9.01 2.88 -16.72
CA VAL A 35 -9.69 1.58 -16.88
C VAL A 35 -10.70 1.31 -15.77
N CYS A 36 -10.47 1.79 -14.55
CA CYS A 36 -11.33 1.57 -13.38
C CYS A 36 -12.72 2.21 -13.54
N ASP A 37 -12.85 3.27 -14.36
CA ASP A 37 -14.13 3.92 -14.62
C ASP A 37 -15.11 3.00 -15.38
N THR A 38 -14.58 2.00 -16.09
CA THR A 38 -15.38 1.07 -16.90
C THR A 38 -15.34 -0.36 -16.38
N LEU A 39 -14.36 -0.69 -15.54
CA LEU A 39 -14.16 -2.02 -15.01
C LEU A 39 -14.94 -2.21 -13.71
N GLN A 40 -16.06 -2.93 -13.77
CA GLN A 40 -16.76 -3.37 -12.58
C GLN A 40 -15.95 -4.48 -11.90
N THR A 41 -15.53 -4.23 -10.66
CA THR A 41 -14.75 -5.19 -9.86
C THR A 41 -15.40 -5.43 -8.52
N SER A 42 -15.42 -6.68 -8.10
CA SER A 42 -15.82 -7.10 -6.76
C SER A 42 -15.09 -8.38 -6.37
N TYR A 43 -15.13 -8.70 -5.08
CA TYR A 43 -14.52 -9.93 -4.59
C TYR A 43 -15.08 -11.15 -5.34
N THR A 44 -16.41 -11.23 -5.49
CA THR A 44 -17.07 -12.40 -6.09
C THR A 44 -16.98 -12.44 -7.61
N SER A 45 -16.89 -11.30 -8.30
CA SER A 45 -16.88 -11.27 -9.77
C SER A 45 -15.54 -11.65 -10.38
N ASN A 46 -14.43 -11.11 -9.87
CA ASN A 46 -13.11 -11.29 -10.50
C ASN A 46 -11.92 -11.38 -9.54
N VAL A 47 -11.99 -10.76 -8.36
CA VAL A 47 -10.84 -10.75 -7.44
C VAL A 47 -10.61 -12.10 -6.77
N LYS A 48 -11.66 -12.85 -6.42
CA LYS A 48 -11.51 -14.13 -5.72
C LYS A 48 -10.66 -15.12 -6.51
N GLU A 49 -10.84 -15.19 -7.83
CA GLU A 49 -10.05 -16.11 -8.66
C GLU A 49 -8.54 -15.79 -8.61
N ILE A 50 -8.20 -14.50 -8.64
CA ILE A 50 -6.81 -14.04 -8.54
C ILE A 50 -6.24 -14.37 -7.16
N ILE A 51 -7.01 -14.13 -6.09
CA ILE A 51 -6.61 -14.45 -4.72
C ILE A 51 -6.38 -15.95 -4.54
N ASP A 52 -7.30 -16.79 -4.99
CA ASP A 52 -7.22 -18.25 -4.85
C ASP A 52 -6.03 -18.84 -5.63
N ARG A 53 -5.74 -18.29 -6.82
CA ARG A 53 -4.60 -18.73 -7.64
C ARG A 53 -3.27 -18.28 -7.06
N SER A 54 -3.16 -17.01 -6.66
CA SER A 54 -1.88 -16.34 -6.42
C SER A 54 -1.53 -16.14 -4.94
N CYS A 55 -2.48 -16.30 -4.02
CA CYS A 55 -2.29 -15.96 -2.61
C CYS A 55 -2.81 -17.03 -1.63
N ALA A 56 -4.08 -17.44 -1.78
CA ALA A 56 -4.79 -18.32 -0.86
C ALA A 56 -4.55 -19.79 -1.20
N TYR A 57 -3.33 -20.26 -0.93
CA TYR A 57 -2.96 -21.67 -1.01
C TYR A 57 -2.16 -22.11 0.22
N SER A 58 -2.10 -23.43 0.46
CA SER A 58 -1.38 -24.01 1.60
C SER A 58 0.11 -23.72 1.48
N GLY A 59 0.74 -23.34 2.60
CA GLY A 59 2.10 -22.81 2.64
C GLY A 59 2.21 -21.30 2.43
N CYS A 60 1.09 -20.60 2.17
CA CYS A 60 1.01 -19.14 2.12
C CYS A 60 -0.21 -18.66 2.93
N HIS A 61 -1.22 -18.05 2.31
CA HIS A 61 -2.33 -17.40 3.03
C HIS A 61 -3.53 -18.31 3.32
N ILE A 62 -3.31 -19.61 3.49
CA ILE A 62 -4.30 -20.52 4.13
C ILE A 62 -3.89 -20.82 5.58
N ASP A 63 -2.62 -21.14 5.80
CA ASP A 63 -2.14 -21.79 7.03
C ASP A 63 -0.74 -21.37 7.50
N ALA A 64 0.09 -20.73 6.66
CA ALA A 64 1.50 -20.47 6.97
C ALA A 64 1.85 -18.98 7.17
N SER A 65 1.16 -18.10 6.46
CA SER A 65 1.36 -16.65 6.51
C SER A 65 0.29 -15.96 7.34
N ILE A 66 0.56 -14.72 7.76
CA ILE A 66 -0.41 -13.91 8.50
C ILE A 66 -1.59 -13.58 7.59
N GLY A 67 -2.80 -13.90 8.08
CA GLY A 67 -4.07 -13.70 7.38
C GLY A 67 -4.47 -14.95 6.58
N ASN A 68 -5.73 -15.36 6.76
CA ASN A 68 -6.36 -16.42 5.97
C ASN A 68 -7.20 -15.79 4.87
N TYR A 69 -6.85 -16.05 3.61
CA TYR A 69 -7.45 -15.38 2.45
C TYR A 69 -8.44 -16.28 1.69
N LEU A 70 -8.91 -17.38 2.29
CA LEU A 70 -9.94 -18.25 1.70
C LEU A 70 -11.28 -17.53 1.49
N THR A 71 -11.58 -16.55 2.35
CA THR A 71 -12.81 -15.77 2.32
C THR A 71 -12.52 -14.29 2.35
N TYR A 72 -13.47 -13.49 1.86
CA TYR A 72 -13.42 -12.03 1.94
C TYR A 72 -13.24 -11.54 3.38
N GLU A 73 -14.00 -12.13 4.32
CA GLU A 73 -13.97 -11.79 5.73
C GLU A 73 -12.59 -12.03 6.35
N GLY A 74 -11.90 -13.11 5.95
CA GLY A 74 -10.55 -13.41 6.40
C GLY A 74 -9.51 -12.39 5.92
N MET A 75 -9.74 -11.73 4.78
CA MET A 75 -8.89 -10.65 4.27
C MET A 75 -9.23 -9.28 4.86
N LEU A 76 -10.44 -9.08 5.36
CA LEU A 76 -11.00 -7.75 5.65
C LEU A 76 -10.14 -6.91 6.61
N GLY A 77 -9.53 -7.54 7.61
CA GLY A 77 -8.58 -6.85 8.50
C GLY A 77 -7.37 -6.31 7.73
N ARG A 78 -6.75 -7.13 6.89
CA ARG A 78 -5.55 -6.75 6.11
C ARG A 78 -5.86 -5.77 4.98
N LEU A 79 -7.08 -5.80 4.44
CA LEU A 79 -7.59 -4.78 3.52
C LEU A 79 -7.68 -3.42 4.21
N LYS A 80 -8.35 -3.36 5.37
CA LYS A 80 -8.54 -2.13 6.15
C LYS A 80 -7.24 -1.55 6.69
N ASP A 81 -6.30 -2.41 7.07
CA ASP A 81 -4.95 -2.00 7.49
C ASP A 81 -4.08 -1.49 6.32
N GLY A 82 -4.57 -1.57 5.08
CA GLY A 82 -3.83 -1.14 3.88
C GLY A 82 -2.69 -2.07 3.47
N VAL A 83 -2.51 -3.21 4.16
CA VAL A 83 -1.38 -4.12 3.93
C VAL A 83 -1.44 -4.76 2.56
N ILE A 84 -2.62 -5.17 2.10
CA ILE A 84 -2.76 -5.78 0.76
C ILE A 84 -2.37 -4.76 -0.32
N ARG A 85 -2.87 -3.52 -0.25
CA ARG A 85 -2.46 -2.45 -1.17
C ARG A 85 -0.95 -2.22 -1.14
N SER A 86 -0.38 -2.09 0.06
CA SER A 86 1.06 -1.85 0.21
C SER A 86 1.89 -2.96 -0.46
N ARG A 87 1.55 -4.23 -0.22
CA ARG A 87 2.37 -5.35 -0.71
C ARG A 87 2.14 -5.71 -2.17
N VAL A 88 0.91 -5.57 -2.67
CA VAL A 88 0.55 -5.98 -4.04
C VAL A 88 0.75 -4.83 -5.05
N ILE A 89 0.59 -3.57 -4.61
CA ILE A 89 0.69 -2.40 -5.50
C ILE A 89 2.01 -1.66 -5.29
N SER A 90 2.23 -1.15 -4.08
CA SER A 90 3.31 -0.20 -3.79
C SER A 90 4.68 -0.88 -3.75
N LEU A 91 4.75 -2.08 -3.19
CA LEU A 91 5.98 -2.86 -3.01
C LEU A 91 6.10 -3.99 -4.02
N ARG A 92 5.30 -4.00 -5.10
CA ARG A 92 5.25 -5.12 -6.05
C ARG A 92 6.61 -5.55 -6.60
N SER A 93 7.50 -4.59 -6.84
CA SER A 93 8.84 -4.85 -7.38
C SER A 93 9.86 -5.35 -6.34
N ASP A 94 9.51 -5.37 -5.04
CA ASP A 94 10.37 -5.92 -4.00
C ASP A 94 10.22 -7.45 -3.98
N PRO A 95 11.29 -8.22 -4.22
CA PRO A 95 11.20 -9.67 -4.39
C PRO A 95 10.80 -10.43 -3.10
N VAL A 96 10.86 -9.79 -1.94
CA VAL A 96 10.58 -10.40 -0.63
C VAL A 96 9.33 -9.78 0.02
N LYS A 97 9.19 -8.46 -0.07
CA LYS A 97 8.06 -7.72 0.51
C LYS A 97 6.90 -7.59 -0.46
N GLY A 98 7.15 -7.57 -1.76
CA GLY A 98 6.13 -7.67 -2.80
C GLY A 98 5.36 -8.98 -2.68
N MET A 99 4.11 -8.95 -3.13
CA MET A 99 3.21 -10.10 -3.14
C MET A 99 2.58 -10.26 -4.53
N PRO A 100 2.64 -11.46 -5.14
CA PRO A 100 3.31 -12.67 -4.66
C PRO A 100 4.85 -12.51 -4.54
N PRO A 101 5.54 -13.25 -3.65
CA PRO A 101 6.98 -13.14 -3.51
C PRO A 101 7.74 -13.96 -4.55
N ALA A 102 9.00 -13.62 -4.81
CA ALA A 102 9.84 -14.33 -5.78
C ALA A 102 10.12 -15.80 -5.41
N TYR A 103 9.97 -16.16 -4.14
CA TYR A 103 10.08 -17.53 -3.61
C TYR A 103 8.77 -18.32 -3.65
N SER A 104 7.72 -17.83 -4.31
CA SER A 104 6.51 -18.63 -4.58
C SER A 104 6.87 -19.93 -5.31
N PRO A 105 6.21 -21.06 -4.98
CA PRO A 105 6.52 -22.36 -5.57
C PRO A 105 6.26 -22.34 -7.09
N GLY A 106 6.91 -23.24 -7.82
CA GLY A 106 6.95 -23.18 -9.29
C GLY A 106 5.60 -23.36 -10.00
N ASP A 107 4.62 -23.91 -9.31
CA ASP A 107 3.22 -24.07 -9.77
C ASP A 107 2.34 -22.85 -9.45
N ARG A 108 2.90 -21.80 -8.84
CA ARG A 108 2.19 -20.58 -8.44
C ARG A 108 2.80 -19.32 -9.08
N PRO A 109 1.98 -18.30 -9.36
CA PRO A 109 2.50 -17.04 -9.90
C PRO A 109 3.48 -16.37 -8.93
N LYS A 110 4.60 -15.89 -9.47
CA LYS A 110 5.56 -15.05 -8.74
C LYS A 110 5.27 -13.56 -8.89
N GLU A 111 4.44 -13.22 -9.87
CA GLU A 111 3.99 -11.87 -10.21
C GLU A 111 2.55 -11.99 -10.71
N LEU A 112 1.75 -10.95 -10.51
CA LEU A 112 0.46 -10.83 -11.19
C LEU A 112 0.69 -10.35 -12.63
N THR A 113 -0.15 -10.79 -13.56
CA THR A 113 -0.19 -10.17 -14.88
C THR A 113 -0.64 -8.71 -14.76
N GLN A 114 -0.30 -7.90 -15.77
CA GLN A 114 -0.70 -6.49 -15.79
C GLN A 114 -2.22 -6.33 -15.63
N HIS A 115 -3.01 -7.19 -16.28
CA HIS A 115 -4.47 -7.14 -16.18
C HIS A 115 -5.00 -7.54 -14.80
N GLU A 116 -4.43 -8.58 -14.16
CA GLU A 116 -4.81 -8.94 -12.78
C GLU A 116 -4.44 -7.83 -11.79
N LEU A 117 -3.29 -7.18 -11.99
CA LEU A 117 -2.86 -6.05 -11.17
C LEU A 117 -3.83 -4.87 -11.30
N GLU A 118 -4.32 -4.59 -12.52
CA GLU A 118 -5.34 -3.57 -12.77
C GLU A 118 -6.67 -3.91 -12.08
N ILE A 119 -7.14 -5.16 -12.17
CA ILE A 119 -8.34 -5.62 -11.46
C ILE A 119 -8.19 -5.38 -9.95
N ILE A 120 -7.07 -5.82 -9.36
CA ILE A 120 -6.83 -5.66 -7.92
C ILE A 120 -6.74 -4.18 -7.54
N GLN A 121 -6.05 -3.37 -8.34
CA GLN A 121 -5.93 -1.92 -8.10
C GLN A 121 -7.31 -1.25 -8.12
N CYS A 122 -8.10 -1.47 -9.19
CA CYS A 122 -9.43 -0.88 -9.32
C CYS A 122 -10.37 -1.32 -8.19
N TRP A 123 -10.31 -2.60 -7.80
CA TRP A 123 -11.08 -3.11 -6.68
C TRP A 123 -10.70 -2.45 -5.35
N LEU A 124 -9.41 -2.31 -5.08
CA LEU A 124 -8.93 -1.62 -3.88
C LEU A 124 -9.32 -0.14 -3.88
N ASP A 125 -9.30 0.52 -5.04
CA ASP A 125 -9.68 1.93 -5.21
C ASP A 125 -11.19 2.15 -5.04
N ALA A 126 -12.01 1.18 -5.44
CA ALA A 126 -13.45 1.16 -5.22
C ALA A 126 -13.86 0.85 -3.77
N GLY A 127 -12.89 0.69 -2.85
CA GLY A 127 -13.16 0.36 -1.45
C GLY A 127 -13.45 -1.13 -1.24
N PHE A 128 -12.83 -1.98 -2.07
CA PHE A 128 -12.84 -3.45 -1.97
C PHE A 128 -14.26 -4.05 -1.82
N PRO A 129 -15.23 -3.71 -2.69
CA PRO A 129 -16.59 -4.23 -2.59
C PRO A 129 -16.60 -5.77 -2.66
N LYS A 130 -17.46 -6.38 -1.83
CA LYS A 130 -17.62 -7.83 -1.82
C LYS A 130 -18.39 -8.32 -3.05
N GLU A 131 -19.50 -7.66 -3.37
CA GLU A 131 -20.39 -7.95 -4.49
C GLU A 131 -20.38 -6.82 -5.52
#